data_AF-A0A172ZJI3-F1
#
_entry.id   AF-A0A172ZJI3-F1
#
_cell.length_a   1.000
_cell.length_b   1.000
_cell.length_c   1.000
_cell.angle_alpha   90.00
_cell.angle_beta   90.00
_cell.angle_gamma   90.00
#
_symmetry.space_group_name_H-M   'P 1'
#
loop_
_entity.id
_entity.type
_entity.pdbx_description
1 polymer ?
#
loop_
_entity_poly.entity_id
_entity_poly.type
_entity_poly.pdbx_seq_one_letter_code
_entity_poly.pdbx_strand_id
1 'polypeptide(L)'
;MNKILPKQLLKSRLQTLRSKEFDLEKEDSVTDYIESMLQNIGTVDSELRDDLIYSAFAKWITDGRISADDMLHIKNTILDRYISDLE
;
A
#
# COMPACT_ATOMS: atom_id res chain seq x y z
N MET A 1 -16.38 5.72 -0.77
CA MET A 1 -15.72 5.38 -2.04
C MET A 1 -14.23 5.45 -1.81
N ASN A 2 -13.55 4.31 -1.72
CA ASN A 2 -12.08 4.30 -1.61
C ASN A 2 -11.52 4.84 -2.93
N LYS A 3 -10.78 5.95 -2.86
CA LYS A 3 -10.28 6.67 -4.03
C LYS A 3 -9.00 6.00 -4.49
N ILE A 4 -9.02 5.37 -5.67
CA ILE A 4 -7.80 4.85 -6.30
C ILE A 4 -6.95 6.04 -6.76
N LEU A 5 -5.72 6.13 -6.26
CA LEU A 5 -4.75 7.16 -6.60
C LEU A 5 -4.01 6.75 -7.87
N PRO A 6 -3.89 7.65 -8.87
CA PRO A 6 -3.00 7.43 -10.00
C PRO A 6 -1.56 7.18 -9.53
N LYS A 7 -0.82 6.32 -10.23
CA LYS A 7 0.55 5.89 -9.86
C LYS A 7 1.47 7.03 -9.40
N GLN A 8 1.53 8.12 -10.16
CA GLN A 8 2.41 9.26 -9.83
C GLN A 8 1.94 10.01 -8.57
N LEU A 9 0.62 10.13 -8.37
CA LEU A 9 0.06 10.74 -7.16
C LEU A 9 0.30 9.85 -5.94
N LEU A 10 0.12 8.53 -6.08
CA LEU A 10 0.45 7.56 -5.03
C LEU A 10 1.91 7.69 -4.63
N LYS A 11 2.82 7.68 -5.61
CA LYS A 11 4.26 7.81 -5.37
C LYS A 11 4.60 9.09 -4.62
N SER A 12 4.10 10.23 -5.08
CA SER A 12 4.33 11.53 -4.43
C SER A 12 3.80 11.59 -2.99
N ARG A 13 2.61 11.01 -2.73
CA ARG A 13 2.08 10.93 -1.36
C ARG A 13 2.91 10.02 -0.46
N LEU A 14 3.31 8.85 -0.94
CA LEU A 14 4.16 7.94 -0.18
C LEU A 14 5.56 8.53 0.08
N GLN A 15 6.13 9.31 -0.83
CA GLN A 15 7.36 10.06 -0.59
C GLN A 15 7.20 11.10 0.52
N THR A 16 6.05 11.77 0.56
CA THR A 16 5.71 12.73 1.63
C THR A 16 5.51 12.02 2.97
N LEU A 17 4.92 10.82 2.97
CA LEU A 17 4.79 10.00 4.17
C LEU A 17 6.15 9.46 4.62
N ARG A 18 7.03 9.06 3.71
CA ARG A 18 8.38 8.59 4.02
C ARG A 18 9.19 9.64 4.78
N SER A 19 9.08 10.92 4.44
CA SER A 19 9.76 12.00 5.19
C SER A 19 9.21 12.22 6.60
N LYS A 20 8.04 11.63 6.90
CA LYS A 20 7.39 11.59 8.21
C LYS A 20 7.38 10.17 8.80
N GLU A 21 8.31 9.31 8.38
CA GLU A 21 8.44 7.91 8.86
C GLU A 21 7.18 7.06 8.67
N PHE A 22 6.42 7.35 7.60
CA PHE A 22 5.12 6.77 7.28
C PHE A 22 4.05 6.97 8.36
N ASP A 23 4.20 8.00 9.19
CA ASP A 23 3.17 8.39 10.13
C ASP A 23 2.03 9.11 9.39
N LEU A 24 0.80 8.66 9.63
CA LEU A 24 -0.40 9.21 9.03
C LEU A 24 -0.92 10.39 9.86
N GLU A 25 -1.37 11.45 9.19
CA GLU A 25 -2.07 12.54 9.85
C GLU A 25 -3.49 12.10 10.25
N LYS A 26 -4.14 12.81 11.18
CA LYS A 26 -5.47 12.46 11.70
C LYS A 26 -6.56 12.28 10.62
N GLU A 27 -6.37 12.90 9.46
CA GLU A 27 -7.31 12.89 8.36
C GLU A 27 -7.05 11.76 7.35
N ASP A 28 -5.87 11.13 7.39
CA ASP A 28 -5.49 10.06 6.47
C ASP A 28 -5.66 8.69 7.14
N SER A 29 -6.35 7.76 6.46
CA SER A 29 -6.42 6.35 6.88
C SER A 29 -5.48 5.48 6.05
N VAL A 30 -4.93 4.41 6.65
CA VAL A 30 -4.19 3.39 5.89
C VAL A 30 -5.02 2.86 4.73
N THR A 31 -6.32 2.65 4.95
CA THR A 31 -7.28 2.13 3.97
C THR A 31 -7.34 2.97 2.69
N ASP A 32 -7.05 4.29 2.77
CA ASP A 32 -7.05 5.17 1.60
C ASP A 32 -5.92 4.85 0.61
N TYR A 33 -4.88 4.17 1.08
CA TYR A 33 -3.70 3.84 0.28
C TYR A 33 -3.70 2.38 -0.21
N ILE A 34 -4.33 1.45 0.52
CA ILE A 34 -4.24 0.01 0.29
C ILE A 34 -4.51 -0.36 -1.17
N GLU A 35 -5.65 0.03 -1.72
CA GLU A 35 -6.04 -0.34 -3.10
C GLU A 35 -5.02 0.12 -4.15
N SER A 36 -4.57 1.36 -4.01
CA SER A 36 -3.61 1.97 -4.94
C SER A 36 -2.23 1.28 -4.83
N MET A 37 -1.83 0.93 -3.60
CA MET A 37 -0.61 0.20 -3.33
C MET A 37 -0.69 -1.23 -3.88
N LEU A 38 -1.79 -1.95 -3.67
CA LEU A 38 -2.00 -3.29 -4.21
C LEU A 38 -1.98 -3.30 -5.75
N GLN A 39 -2.51 -2.27 -6.42
CA GLN A 39 -2.39 -2.14 -7.87
C GLN A 39 -0.95 -1.95 -8.35
N ASN A 40 -0.07 -1.41 -7.52
CA ASN A 40 1.33 -1.11 -7.87
C ASN A 40 2.35 -1.99 -7.14
N ILE A 41 1.92 -2.99 -6.36
CA ILE A 41 2.78 -3.80 -5.48
C ILE A 41 3.82 -4.64 -6.24
N GLY A 42 3.55 -4.94 -7.51
CA GLY A 42 4.45 -5.65 -8.43
C GLY A 42 5.07 -4.75 -9.51
N THR A 43 5.06 -3.42 -9.33
CA THR A 43 5.56 -2.50 -10.36
C THR A 43 7.08 -2.61 -10.56
N VAL A 44 7.56 -2.30 -11.78
CA VAL A 44 8.99 -2.24 -12.12
C VAL A 44 9.70 -0.98 -11.59
N ASP A 45 8.94 0.00 -11.11
CA ASP A 45 9.46 1.19 -10.44
C ASP A 45 9.93 0.80 -9.02
N SER A 46 11.22 0.51 -8.87
CA SER A 46 11.79 -0.02 -7.63
C SER A 46 11.63 0.92 -6.44
N GLU A 47 11.69 2.24 -6.65
CA GLU A 47 11.44 3.21 -5.58
C GLU A 47 9.99 3.12 -5.11
N LEU A 48 9.02 3.06 -6.03
CA LEU A 48 7.62 2.91 -5.63
C LEU A 48 7.37 1.57 -4.92
N ARG A 49 7.99 0.49 -5.38
CA ARG A 49 7.78 -0.85 -4.82
C ARG A 49 8.47 -1.02 -3.47
N ASP A 50 9.80 -0.89 -3.45
CA ASP A 50 10.64 -1.31 -2.32
C ASP A 50 10.70 -0.21 -1.25
N ASP A 51 11.10 0.99 -1.67
CA ASP A 51 11.32 2.13 -0.76
C ASP A 51 10.02 2.71 -0.19
N LEU A 52 8.91 2.56 -0.91
CA LEU A 52 7.63 3.19 -0.56
C LEU A 52 6.58 2.16 -0.17
N ILE A 53 6.15 1.28 -1.08
CA ILE A 53 5.03 0.37 -0.80
C ILE A 53 5.37 -0.64 0.29
N TYR A 54 6.47 -1.39 0.14
CA TYR A 54 6.86 -2.39 1.13
C TYR A 54 7.24 -1.76 2.46
N SER A 55 7.94 -0.63 2.43
CA SER A 55 8.32 0.09 3.65
C SER A 55 7.11 0.62 4.42
N ALA A 56 6.12 1.21 3.73
CA ALA A 56 4.87 1.66 4.35
C ALA A 56 4.08 0.49 4.96
N PHE A 57 3.90 -0.61 4.23
CA PHE A 57 3.24 -1.79 4.77
C PHE A 57 3.98 -2.36 5.98
N ALA A 58 5.31 -2.50 5.91
CA ALA A 58 6.10 -2.99 7.03
C ALA A 58 5.89 -2.14 8.29
N LYS A 59 5.91 -0.81 8.16
CA LYS A 59 5.65 0.12 9.26
C LYS A 59 4.24 -0.03 9.81
N TRP A 60 3.21 0.06 8.95
CA TRP A 60 1.82 0.04 9.39
C TRP A 60 1.38 -1.30 9.96
N ILE A 61 1.95 -2.41 9.49
CA ILE A 61 1.73 -3.74 10.07
C ILE A 61 2.35 -3.81 11.47
N THR A 62 3.61 -3.38 11.61
CA THR A 62 4.33 -3.43 12.90
C THR A 62 3.69 -2.53 13.94
N ASP A 63 3.17 -1.37 13.53
CA ASP A 63 2.45 -0.43 14.39
C ASP A 63 1.01 -0.87 14.72
N GLY A 64 0.50 -1.94 14.10
CA GLY A 64 -0.90 -2.35 14.28
C GLY A 64 -1.91 -1.38 13.67
N ARG A 65 -1.53 -0.61 12.65
CA ARG A 65 -2.41 0.35 11.94
C ARG A 65 -3.24 -0.28 10.83
N ILE A 66 -2.95 -1.51 10.44
CA ILE A 66 -3.76 -2.28 9.49
C ILE A 66 -4.81 -3.07 10.26
N SER A 67 -6.09 -2.85 9.95
CA SER A 67 -7.17 -3.62 10.54
C SER A 67 -7.14 -5.10 10.11
N ALA A 68 -7.81 -5.97 10.86
CA ALA A 68 -7.88 -7.39 10.48
C ALA A 68 -8.55 -7.60 9.11
N ASP A 69 -9.57 -6.79 8.80
CA ASP A 69 -10.29 -6.84 7.53
C ASP A 69 -9.40 -6.37 6.37
N ASP A 70 -8.66 -5.28 6.56
CA ASP A 70 -7.68 -4.78 5.59
C ASP A 70 -6.55 -5.79 5.35
N MET A 71 -6.06 -6.43 6.40
CA MET A 71 -5.03 -7.48 6.29
C MET A 71 -5.55 -8.69 5.51
N LEU A 72 -6.78 -9.14 5.78
CA LEU A 72 -7.40 -10.24 5.05
C LEU A 72 -7.60 -9.87 3.58
N HIS A 73 -8.01 -8.63 3.30
CA HIS A 73 -8.16 -8.12 1.94
C HIS A 73 -6.82 -8.06 1.19
N ILE A 74 -5.75 -7.56 1.82
CA ILE A 74 -4.39 -7.55 1.26
C ILE A 74 -3.95 -8.98 0.92
N LYS A 75 -4.09 -9.91 1.87
CA LYS A 75 -3.71 -11.32 1.70
C LYS A 75 -4.42 -11.95 0.52
N ASN A 76 -5.76 -11.85 0.47
CA ASN A 76 -6.55 -12.47 -0.59
C ASN A 76 -6.20 -11.84 -1.95
N THR A 77 -6.07 -10.52 -2.02
CA THR A 77 -5.72 -9.84 -3.28
C THR A 77 -4.35 -10.25 -3.82
N ILE A 78 -3.36 -10.42 -2.95
CA ILE A 78 -2.02 -10.86 -3.38
C ILE A 78 -2.08 -12.32 -3.83
N LEU A 79 -2.64 -13.22 -3.01
CA LEU A 79 -2.67 -14.66 -3.31
C LEU A 79 -3.54 -15.01 -4.53
N ASP A 80 -4.67 -14.34 -4.71
CA ASP A 80 -5.56 -14.56 -5.86
C ASP A 80 -4.85 -14.22 -7.18
N ARG A 81 -4.07 -13.11 -7.21
CA ARG A 81 -3.29 -12.76 -8.40
C ARG A 81 -2.23 -13.81 -8.75
N TYR A 82 -1.55 -14.35 -7.74
CA TYR A 82 -0.56 -15.42 -7.98
C TYR A 82 -1.20 -16.69 -8.55
N ILE A 83 -2.47 -16.97 -8.26
CA ILE A 83 -3.18 -18.11 -8.83
C ILE A 83 -3.60 -17.82 -10.28
N SER A 84 -4.04 -16.60 -10.59
CA SER A 84 -4.44 -16.21 -11.95
C SER A 84 -3.27 -16.16 -12.95
N ASP A 85 -2.04 -15.89 -12.50
CA ASP A 85 -0.85 -15.90 -13.36
C ASP A 85 -0.32 -17.32 -13.68
N LEU A 86 -0.97 -18.37 -13.15
CA LEU A 86 -0.60 -19.78 -13.36
C LEU A 86 -1.54 -20.54 -14.32
N GLU A 87 -2.57 -19.88 -14.86
CA GLU A 87 -3.50 -20.40 -15.89
C GLU A 87 -3.18 -19.80 -17.27
#